data_AF-A0A286C7C4-F1
#
_entry.id   AF-A0A286C7C4-F1
#
_cell.length_a   1.000
_cell.length_b   1.000
_cell.length_c   1.000
_cell.angle_alpha   90.00
_cell.angle_beta   90.00
_cell.angle_gamma   90.00
#
_symmetry.space_group_name_H-M   'P 1'
#
loop_
_entity.id
_entity.type
_entity.pdbx_description
1 polymer ?
#
loop_
_entity_poly.entity_id
_entity_poly.type
_entity_poly.pdbx_seq_one_letter_code
_entity_poly.pdbx_strand_id
1 'polypeptide(L)'
;MVELDESLLPGILRDIARLIGLPGTLQLVKHYGGVRLYVPKRFDPDHVLVKVIGPVAVIILIKHFGGEAHFDIPRALAAANAVRNAAIRAEYAELSQRRLAQKYNLTERQVRNILAGDEPDEMQEKLF
;
A
#
# COMPACT_ATOMS: atom_id res chain seq x y z
N MET A 1 -5.15 -13.51 -0.76
CA MET A 1 -4.77 -12.26 -1.44
C MET A 1 -5.42 -11.13 -0.67
N VAL A 2 -4.66 -10.11 -0.26
CA VAL A 2 -5.24 -8.95 0.44
C VAL A 2 -5.96 -8.10 -0.61
N GLU A 3 -7.29 -8.11 -0.60
CA GLU A 3 -8.10 -7.18 -1.38
C GLU A 3 -7.98 -5.79 -0.74
N LEU A 4 -7.06 -4.99 -1.27
CA LEU A 4 -6.98 -3.58 -0.94
C LEU A 4 -7.93 -2.84 -1.87
N ASP A 5 -8.82 -2.03 -1.30
CA ASP A 5 -9.76 -1.25 -2.07
C ASP A 5 -9.07 0.00 -2.64
N GLU A 6 -9.14 0.17 -3.96
CA GLU A 6 -8.67 1.36 -4.68
C GLU A 6 -9.29 2.66 -4.15
N SER A 7 -10.44 2.57 -3.47
CA SER A 7 -11.10 3.70 -2.80
C SER A 7 -10.22 4.39 -1.76
N LEU A 8 -9.27 3.65 -1.17
CA LEU A 8 -8.32 4.15 -0.16
C LEU A 8 -7.16 4.95 -0.77
N LEU A 9 -7.00 4.91 -2.09
CA LEU A 9 -5.95 5.65 -2.80
C LEU A 9 -6.41 7.08 -3.14
N PRO A 10 -5.55 8.09 -2.87
CA PRO A 10 -5.70 9.46 -3.37
C PRO A 10 -5.73 9.50 -4.91
N GLY A 11 -6.46 10.46 -5.49
CA GLY A 11 -6.77 10.56 -6.94
C GLY A 11 -5.69 10.04 -7.89
N ILE A 12 -4.50 10.66 -7.90
CA ILE A 12 -3.39 10.27 -8.79
C ILE A 12 -2.93 8.82 -8.61
N LEU A 13 -2.95 8.30 -7.38
CA LEU A 13 -2.58 6.91 -7.10
C LEU A 13 -3.67 5.93 -7.56
N ARG A 14 -4.92 6.35 -7.58
CA ARG A 14 -6.01 5.57 -8.16
C ARG A 14 -5.84 5.44 -9.67
N ASP A 15 -5.49 6.54 -10.33
CA ASP A 15 -5.20 6.52 -11.77
C ASP A 15 -3.99 5.62 -12.07
N ILE A 16 -2.93 5.72 -11.27
CA ILE A 16 -1.77 4.82 -11.39
C ILE A 16 -2.16 3.36 -11.13
N ALA A 17 -2.97 3.06 -10.11
CA ALA A 17 -3.46 1.70 -9.84
C ALA A 17 -4.27 1.12 -11.00
N ARG A 18 -5.08 1.92 -11.69
CA ARG A 18 -5.79 1.50 -12.90
C ARG A 18 -4.86 1.20 -14.08
N LEU A 19 -3.69 1.85 -14.11
CA LEU A 19 -2.72 1.71 -15.20
C LEU A 19 -1.77 0.52 -15.01
N ILE A 20 -1.17 0.40 -13.82
CA ILE A 20 -0.11 -0.58 -13.54
C ILE A 20 -0.55 -1.68 -12.56
N GLY A 21 -1.79 -1.61 -12.10
CA GLY A 21 -2.31 -2.48 -11.06
C GLY A 21 -1.96 -2.00 -9.65
N LEU A 22 -2.80 -2.38 -8.70
CA LEU A 22 -2.63 -2.05 -7.29
C LEU A 22 -1.29 -2.50 -6.68
N PRO A 23 -0.76 -3.71 -6.97
CA PRO A 23 0.54 -4.12 -6.42
C PRO A 23 1.69 -3.21 -6.82
N GLY A 24 1.73 -2.78 -8.09
CA GLY A 24 2.74 -1.85 -8.61
C GLY A 24 2.62 -0.46 -7.96
N THR A 25 1.40 0.04 -7.80
CA THR A 25 1.14 1.32 -7.11
C THR A 25 1.59 1.29 -5.66
N LEU A 26 1.34 0.20 -4.94
CA LEU A 26 1.75 0.08 -3.53
C LEU A 26 3.27 0.03 -3.39
N GLN A 27 3.98 -0.64 -4.31
CA GLN A 27 5.44 -0.61 -4.34
C GLN A 27 5.98 0.79 -4.63
N LEU A 28 5.33 1.52 -5.54
CA LEU A 28 5.64 2.91 -5.84
C LEU A 28 5.46 3.80 -4.61
N VAL A 29 4.33 3.72 -3.92
CA VAL A 29 4.06 4.48 -2.68
C VAL A 29 5.04 4.10 -1.57
N LYS A 30 5.41 2.82 -1.45
CA LYS A 30 6.37 2.37 -0.44
C LYS A 30 7.75 2.99 -0.63
N HIS A 31 8.19 3.17 -1.88
CA HIS A 31 9.52 3.73 -2.18
C HIS A 31 9.51 5.26 -2.33
N TYR A 32 8.49 5.82 -2.96
CA TYR A 32 8.40 7.23 -3.35
C TYR A 32 7.29 8.01 -2.63
N GLY A 33 6.64 7.42 -1.62
CA GLY A 33 5.59 8.06 -0.85
C GLY A 33 6.06 9.33 -0.14
N GLY A 34 5.44 10.46 -0.47
CA GLY A 34 5.76 11.76 0.11
C GLY A 34 6.91 12.51 -0.57
N VAL A 35 7.33 12.07 -1.77
CA VAL A 35 8.28 12.80 -2.60
C VAL A 35 7.69 13.13 -3.97
N ARG A 36 8.35 14.06 -4.66
CA ARG A 36 8.09 14.36 -6.07
C ARG A 36 8.76 13.33 -6.94
N LEU A 37 7.98 12.67 -7.79
CA LEU A 37 8.48 11.71 -8.75
C LEU A 37 8.60 12.36 -10.13
N TYR A 38 9.77 12.17 -10.75
CA TYR A 38 9.96 12.38 -12.17
C TYR A 38 9.85 11.05 -12.90
N VAL A 39 9.08 11.01 -13.98
CA VAL A 39 9.02 9.87 -14.88
C VAL A 39 9.80 10.21 -16.16
N PRO A 40 10.88 9.49 -16.47
CA PRO A 40 11.70 9.78 -17.64
C PRO A 40 10.91 9.61 -18.94
N LYS A 41 11.27 10.36 -19.98
CA LYS A 41 10.66 10.22 -21.32
C LYS A 41 11.04 8.93 -22.05
N ARG A 42 12.16 8.33 -21.67
CA ARG A 42 12.72 7.12 -22.30
C ARG A 42 12.86 6.03 -21.26
N PHE A 43 12.56 4.81 -21.68
CA PHE A 43 12.76 3.63 -20.85
C PHE A 43 14.25 3.37 -20.67
N ASP A 44 14.66 3.20 -19.41
CA ASP A 44 16.01 2.78 -19.04
C ASP A 44 15.87 1.52 -18.15
N PRO A 45 16.35 0.36 -18.60
CA PRO A 45 16.26 -0.90 -17.86
C PRO A 45 16.93 -0.86 -16.48
N ASP A 46 17.96 -0.03 -16.30
CA ASP A 46 18.73 0.04 -15.05
C ASP A 46 18.16 1.06 -14.06
N HIS A 47 17.15 1.82 -14.48
CA HIS A 47 16.51 2.84 -13.67
C HIS A 47 15.82 2.26 -12.43
N VAL A 48 15.88 2.98 -11.31
CA VAL A 48 15.33 2.53 -10.02
C VAL A 48 13.85 2.18 -10.12
N LEU A 49 13.07 2.95 -10.89
CA LEU A 49 11.65 2.63 -11.15
C LEU A 49 11.45 1.23 -11.71
N VAL A 50 12.31 0.77 -12.63
CA VAL A 50 12.19 -0.58 -13.23
C VAL A 50 12.43 -1.65 -12.18
N LYS A 51 13.39 -1.42 -11.27
CA LYS A 51 13.66 -2.34 -10.15
C LYS A 51 12.53 -2.36 -9.12
N VAL A 52 11.81 -1.25 -8.96
CA VAL A 52 10.74 -1.12 -7.98
C VAL A 52 9.42 -1.72 -8.46
N ILE A 53 8.94 -1.35 -9.65
CA ILE A 53 7.61 -1.76 -10.15
C ILE A 53 7.65 -2.70 -11.36
N GLY A 54 8.83 -2.98 -11.89
CA GLY A 54 9.02 -3.83 -13.07
C GLY A 54 8.96 -3.06 -14.40
N PRO A 55 9.53 -3.64 -15.48
CA PRO A 55 9.69 -2.97 -16.77
C PRO A 55 8.35 -2.64 -17.44
N VAL A 56 7.36 -3.53 -17.34
CA VAL A 56 6.03 -3.34 -17.95
C VAL A 56 5.32 -2.14 -17.34
N ALA A 57 5.30 -2.05 -16.01
CA ALA A 57 4.66 -0.94 -15.30
C ALA A 57 5.35 0.40 -15.59
N VAL A 58 6.69 0.41 -15.67
CA VAL A 58 7.43 1.62 -16.06
C VAL A 58 7.09 2.07 -17.47
N ILE A 59 7.01 1.17 -18.44
CA ILE A 59 6.65 1.53 -19.82
C ILE A 59 5.26 2.20 -19.87
N ILE A 60 4.29 1.68 -19.10
CA ILE A 60 2.96 2.28 -18.98
C ILE A 60 3.05 3.68 -18.34
N LEU A 61 3.80 3.83 -17.23
CA LEU A 61 3.99 5.14 -16.61
C LEU A 61 4.65 6.15 -17.56
N ILE A 62 5.68 5.74 -18.32
CA ILE A 62 6.34 6.60 -19.30
C ILE A 62 5.36 7.02 -20.40
N LYS A 63 4.47 6.12 -20.83
CA LYS A 63 3.47 6.46 -21.85
C LYS A 63 2.46 7.51 -21.36
N HIS A 64 2.09 7.47 -20.08
CA HIS A 64 1.05 8.35 -19.53
C HIS A 64 1.61 9.64 -18.91
N PHE A 65 2.76 9.57 -18.22
CA PHE A 65 3.35 10.66 -17.45
C PHE A 65 4.75 11.06 -17.95
N GLY A 66 5.29 10.35 -18.95
CA GLY A 66 6.64 10.57 -19.44
C GLY A 66 6.80 11.98 -20.01
N GLY A 67 7.71 12.74 -19.40
CA GLY A 67 7.99 14.10 -19.86
C GLY A 67 7.25 15.21 -19.16
N GLU A 68 6.39 14.88 -18.19
CA GLU A 68 5.96 15.84 -17.18
C GLU A 68 7.15 16.24 -16.30
N ALA A 69 7.13 17.47 -15.76
CA ALA A 69 8.23 17.98 -14.96
C ALA A 69 8.41 17.17 -13.68
N HIS A 70 7.38 17.09 -12.84
CA HIS A 70 7.30 16.26 -11.64
C HIS A 70 5.83 16.16 -11.21
N PHE A 71 5.45 15.07 -10.55
CA PHE A 71 4.18 15.00 -9.81
C PHE A 71 4.40 14.50 -8.39
N ASP A 72 3.56 14.95 -7.46
CA ASP A 72 3.64 14.54 -6.06
C ASP A 72 3.05 13.13 -5.91
N ILE A 73 3.79 12.24 -5.25
CA ILE A 73 3.31 10.92 -4.83
C ILE A 73 2.81 11.04 -3.39
N PRO A 74 1.49 11.00 -3.14
CA PRO A 74 0.98 11.00 -1.77
C PRO A 74 1.50 9.78 -1.00
N ARG A 75 1.71 9.93 0.31
CA ARG A 75 2.09 8.80 1.19
C ARG A 75 1.02 7.70 1.29
N ALA A 76 -0.21 8.00 0.84
CA ALA A 76 -1.40 7.16 0.96
C ALA A 76 -1.44 6.43 2.31
N LEU A 77 -1.38 7.18 3.41
CA LEU A 77 -1.29 6.64 4.76
C LEU A 77 -2.40 5.61 5.04
N ALA A 78 -3.61 5.83 4.50
CA ALA A 78 -4.71 4.88 4.58
C ALA A 78 -4.37 3.54 3.92
N ALA A 79 -3.90 3.55 2.67
CA ALA A 79 -3.49 2.34 1.96
C ALA A 79 -2.28 1.66 2.62
N ALA A 80 -1.28 2.43 3.06
CA ALA A 80 -0.12 1.89 3.79
C ALA A 80 -0.53 1.23 5.12
N ASN A 81 -1.47 1.84 5.84
CA ASN A 81 -2.05 1.25 7.05
C ASN A 81 -2.84 -0.02 6.73
N ALA A 82 -3.61 -0.05 5.65
CA ALA A 82 -4.37 -1.23 5.25
C ALA A 82 -3.44 -2.40 4.89
N VAL A 83 -2.35 -2.15 4.14
CA VAL A 83 -1.31 -3.16 3.85
C VAL A 83 -0.70 -3.70 5.14
N ARG A 84 -0.30 -2.80 6.06
CA ARG A 84 0.28 -3.18 7.36
C ARG A 84 -0.71 -4.02 8.18
N ASN A 85 -1.96 -3.60 8.24
CA ASN A 85 -3.01 -4.29 8.99
C ASN A 85 -3.25 -5.70 8.43
N ALA A 86 -3.29 -5.85 7.11
CA ALA A 86 -3.44 -7.15 6.48
C ALA A 86 -2.23 -8.07 6.74
N ALA A 87 -1.01 -7.53 6.74
CA ALA A 87 0.18 -8.29 7.11
C ALA A 87 0.13 -8.76 8.57
N ILE A 88 -0.29 -7.87 9.49
CA ILE A 88 -0.50 -8.21 10.91
C ILE A 88 -1.52 -9.35 11.05
N ARG A 89 -2.62 -9.32 10.31
CA ARG A 89 -3.65 -10.38 10.32
C ARG A 89 -3.10 -11.70 9.80
N ALA A 90 -2.37 -11.69 8.68
CA ALA A 90 -1.77 -12.89 8.11
C ALA A 90 -0.74 -13.53 9.07
N GLU A 91 0.10 -12.71 9.71
CA GLU A 91 1.11 -13.18 10.65
C GLU A 91 0.55 -13.56 12.03
N TYR A 92 -0.67 -13.15 12.36
CA TYR A 92 -1.31 -13.50 13.64
C TYR A 92 -1.57 -14.99 13.80
N ALA A 93 -1.70 -15.74 12.70
CA ALA A 93 -1.77 -17.19 12.74
C ALA A 93 -0.50 -17.83 13.35
N GLU A 94 0.65 -17.17 13.27
CA GLU A 94 1.95 -17.70 13.69
C GLU A 94 2.57 -16.94 14.89
N LEU A 95 2.23 -15.66 15.06
CA LEU A 95 2.82 -14.77 16.06
C LEU A 95 1.78 -14.27 17.06
N SER A 96 2.20 -14.18 18.34
CA SER A 96 1.36 -13.58 19.38
C SER A 96 1.21 -12.06 19.20
N GLN A 97 0.11 -11.50 19.75
CA GLN A 97 -0.18 -10.06 19.69
C GLN A 97 1.00 -9.18 20.17
N ARG A 98 1.70 -9.62 21.23
CA ARG A 98 2.90 -8.96 21.76
C ARG A 98 4.06 -8.94 20.76
N ARG A 99 4.32 -10.06 20.07
CA ARG A 99 5.39 -10.13 19.05
C ARG A 99 5.07 -9.26 17.85
N LEU A 100 3.81 -9.25 17.40
CA LEU A 100 3.34 -8.35 16.34
C LEU A 100 3.47 -6.88 16.74
N ALA A 101 3.07 -6.54 17.96
CA ALA A 101 3.21 -5.18 18.50
C ALA A 101 4.67 -4.71 18.46
N GLN A 102 5.61 -5.55 18.88
CA GLN A 102 7.04 -5.23 18.79
C GLN A 102 7.55 -5.15 17.34
N LYS A 103 7.18 -6.11 16.48
CA LYS A 103 7.63 -6.18 15.08
C LYS A 103 7.19 -4.97 14.26
N TYR A 104 5.96 -4.52 14.46
CA TYR A 104 5.38 -3.39 13.71
C TYR A 104 5.45 -2.05 14.45
N ASN A 105 6.08 -2.01 15.63
CA ASN A 105 6.17 -0.84 16.50
C ASN A 105 4.79 -0.23 16.84
N LEU A 106 3.89 -1.06 17.35
CA LEU A 106 2.52 -0.72 17.73
C LEU A 106 2.29 -1.08 19.20
N THR A 107 1.17 -0.60 19.75
CA THR A 107 0.67 -1.09 21.03
C THR A 107 -0.12 -2.37 20.84
N GLU A 108 -0.16 -3.24 21.86
CA GLU A 108 -1.00 -4.43 21.85
C GLU A 108 -2.48 -4.08 21.66
N ARG A 109 -2.93 -2.93 22.18
CA ARG A 109 -4.28 -2.38 21.93
C ARG A 109 -4.51 -2.12 20.43
N GLN A 110 -3.55 -1.50 19.74
CA GLN A 110 -3.68 -1.26 18.30
C GLN A 110 -3.70 -2.56 17.50
N VAL A 111 -2.84 -3.53 17.85
CA VAL A 111 -2.88 -4.86 17.23
C VAL A 111 -4.25 -5.51 17.43
N ARG A 112 -4.81 -5.47 18.66
CA ARG A 112 -6.14 -5.99 18.94
C ARG A 112 -7.24 -5.30 18.13
N ASN A 113 -7.22 -3.97 18.04
CA ASN A 113 -8.19 -3.23 17.23
C ASN A 113 -8.10 -3.61 15.74
N ILE A 114 -6.89 -3.84 15.23
CA ILE A 114 -6.65 -4.27 13.84
C ILE A 114 -7.21 -5.68 13.61
N LEU A 115 -7.08 -6.59 14.57
CA LEU A 115 -7.64 -7.94 14.50
C LEU A 115 -9.17 -7.93 14.63
N ALA A 116 -9.71 -7.16 15.58
CA ALA A 116 -11.15 -7.07 15.84
C ALA A 116 -11.94 -6.41 14.70
N GLY A 117 -11.34 -5.46 13.96
CA GLY A 117 -12.00 -4.82 12.81
C GLY A 117 -12.22 -5.72 11.58
N ASP A 118 -12.07 -7.05 11.70
CA ASP A 118 -12.50 -8.05 10.70
C ASP A 118 -13.56 -9.02 11.24
N GLU A 119 -13.82 -9.01 12.54
CA GLU A 119 -14.89 -9.82 13.10
C GLU A 119 -16.22 -9.11 12.78
N PRO A 120 -17.15 -9.73 12.03
CA PRO A 120 -18.53 -9.27 12.05
C PRO A 120 -19.00 -9.29 13.51
N ASP A 121 -19.67 -8.21 13.87
CA ASP A 121 -20.14 -7.82 15.20
C ASP A 121 -21.19 -8.81 15.77
N GLU A 122 -20.84 -10.08 15.96
CA GLU A 122 -21.75 -11.11 16.51
C GLU A 122 -21.62 -11.29 18.04
N MET A 123 -20.69 -10.58 18.70
CA MET A 123 -20.43 -10.77 20.14
C MET A 123 -21.14 -9.77 21.05
N GLN A 124 -21.93 -8.82 20.52
CA GLN A 124 -22.62 -7.80 21.33
C GLN A 124 -24.14 -8.04 21.53
N GLU A 125 -24.62 -9.28 21.38
CA GLU A 125 -26.00 -9.66 21.74
C GLU A 125 -26.05 -10.77 22.80
N LYS A 126 -25.35 -10.62 23.93
CA LYS A 126 -25.70 -11.36 25.17
C LYS A 126 -25.42 -10.53 26.42
N LEU A 127 -26.12 -9.41 26.57
CA LEU A 127 -26.31 -8.81 27.90
C LEU A 127 -27.58 -7.94 27.95
N PHE A 128 -28.74 -8.56 27.72
CA PHE A 128 -30.03 -8.09 28.24
C PHE A 128 -30.86 -9.31 28.62
#